data_AF-A0A183CYX5-F1
#
_entry.id   AF-A0A183CYX5-F1
#
_cell.length_a   1.000
_cell.length_b   1.000
_cell.length_c   1.000
_cell.angle_alpha   90.00
_cell.angle_beta   90.00
_cell.angle_gamma   90.00
#
_symmetry.space_group_name_H-M   'P 1'
#
loop_
_entity.id
_entity.type
_entity.pdbx_description
1 polymer ?
#
loop_
_entity_poly.entity_id
_entity_poly.type
_entity_poly.pdbx_seq_one_letter_code
_entity_poly.pdbx_strand_id
1 'polypeptide(L)'
;MHFQDVIRIINLILCDKDATPSLRNAAVECLEQWLRLPGIDLAQWQPALLPFLGNPSDRAALARILNVVSAHPDLPFIENLAVDLNTFLASITCSVIMEQLRMLSKQHSEISEESRAGYIAELEEYGLLVAALAEFVEVTISPLLMGCVEKRSTEVLRLLCTFFEKISLWPGIYPIEEIVSDAAEMFWNALREDLLSLVGSRVSESVQKEVRFGFMNALRFSFKEVRFL
;
A
#
# COMPACT_ATOMS: atom_id res chain seq x y z
N MET A 1 -18.48 27.56 6.11
CA MET A 1 -17.20 26.88 6.33
C MET A 1 -16.66 26.54 4.96
N HIS A 2 -15.55 27.15 4.55
CA HIS A 2 -14.95 26.80 3.27
C HIS A 2 -14.32 25.41 3.41
N PHE A 3 -14.45 24.56 2.41
CA PHE A 3 -13.90 23.20 2.39
C PHE A 3 -12.41 23.15 2.77
N GLN A 4 -11.65 24.19 2.40
CA GLN A 4 -10.26 24.38 2.80
C GLN A 4 -10.07 24.51 4.32
N ASP A 5 -11.03 25.11 5.04
CA ASP A 5 -10.98 25.19 6.50
C ASP A 5 -11.09 23.81 7.14
N VAL A 6 -11.92 22.93 6.56
CA VAL A 6 -12.09 21.55 7.03
C VAL A 6 -10.78 20.77 6.87
N ILE A 7 -10.19 20.79 5.68
CA ILE A 7 -8.91 20.14 5.38
C ILE A 7 -7.83 20.65 6.35
N ARG A 8 -7.77 21.97 6.58
CA ARG A 8 -6.80 22.56 7.51
C ARG A 8 -7.02 22.08 8.94
N ILE A 9 -8.26 22.04 9.43
CA ILE A 9 -8.57 21.59 10.79
C ILE A 9 -8.19 20.11 10.96
N ILE A 10 -8.57 19.26 10.02
CA ILE A 10 -8.22 17.82 10.04
C ILE A 10 -6.69 17.66 10.04
N ASN A 11 -5.99 18.33 9.13
CA ASN A 11 -4.53 18.27 9.06
C ASN A 11 -3.87 18.71 10.39
N LEU A 12 -4.35 19.81 10.98
CA LEU A 12 -3.84 20.28 12.27
C LEU A 12 -4.01 19.21 13.37
N ILE A 13 -5.17 18.57 13.45
CA ILE A 13 -5.44 17.51 14.43
C ILE A 13 -4.55 16.28 14.18
N LEU A 14 -4.41 15.84 12.92
CA LEU A 14 -3.64 14.64 12.59
C LEU A 14 -2.13 14.83 12.80
N CYS A 15 -1.62 16.05 12.58
CA CYS A 15 -0.22 16.40 12.82
C CYS A 15 0.09 16.72 14.29
N ASP A 16 -0.93 17.03 15.10
CA ASP A 16 -0.76 17.31 16.52
C ASP A 16 -0.44 16.02 17.30
N LYS A 17 0.71 16.02 17.99
CA LYS A 17 1.14 14.88 18.83
C LYS A 17 0.40 14.84 20.15
N ASP A 18 -0.12 15.97 20.61
CA ASP A 18 -0.82 16.12 21.88
C ASP A 18 -2.33 15.92 21.72
N ALA A 19 -2.82 15.76 20.48
CA ALA A 19 -4.21 15.44 20.21
C ALA A 19 -4.62 14.10 20.82
N THR A 20 -5.69 14.13 21.63
CA THR A 20 -6.25 12.93 22.26
C THR A 20 -6.65 11.86 21.24
N PRO A 21 -6.61 10.55 21.59
CA PRO A 21 -7.03 9.48 20.69
C PRO A 21 -8.45 9.66 20.16
N SER A 22 -9.40 10.09 21.00
CA SER A 22 -10.78 10.36 20.59
C SER A 22 -10.88 11.47 19.55
N LEU A 23 -10.10 12.54 19.69
CA LEU A 23 -10.09 13.65 18.74
C LEU A 23 -9.45 13.23 17.41
N ARG A 24 -8.37 12.45 17.47
CA ARG A 24 -7.71 11.90 16.28
C ARG A 24 -8.66 10.97 15.50
N ASN A 25 -9.35 10.06 16.18
CA ASN A 25 -10.31 9.16 15.56
C ASN A 25 -11.47 9.94 14.90
N ALA A 26 -12.01 10.95 15.57
CA ALA A 26 -13.04 11.81 14.98
C ALA A 26 -12.55 12.56 13.73
N ALA A 27 -11.29 12.99 13.71
CA ALA A 27 -10.69 13.62 12.53
C ALA A 27 -10.50 12.62 11.37
N VAL A 28 -10.10 11.38 11.67
CA VAL A 28 -9.97 10.30 10.67
C VAL A 28 -11.33 9.90 10.11
N GLU A 29 -12.34 9.73 10.95
CA GLU A 29 -13.72 9.48 10.50
C GLU A 29 -14.24 10.63 9.63
N CYS A 30 -13.97 11.88 10.02
CA CYS A 30 -14.34 13.04 9.23
C CYS A 30 -13.65 13.01 7.85
N LEU A 31 -12.35 12.75 7.80
CA LEU A 31 -11.58 12.57 6.55
C LEU A 31 -12.21 11.47 5.68
N GLU A 32 -12.48 10.29 6.25
CA GLU A 32 -13.11 9.15 5.57
C GLU A 32 -14.46 9.54 4.94
N GLN A 33 -15.32 10.24 5.67
CA GLN A 33 -16.63 10.66 5.18
C GLN A 33 -16.54 11.68 4.05
N TRP A 34 -15.60 12.63 4.15
CA TRP A 34 -15.40 13.60 3.07
C TRP A 34 -14.91 12.94 1.80
N LEU A 35 -13.92 12.06 1.88
CA LEU A 35 -13.36 11.38 0.71
C LEU A 35 -14.39 10.49 -0.03
N ARG A 36 -15.47 10.07 0.64
CA ARG A 36 -16.58 9.34 0.01
C ARG A 36 -17.58 10.22 -0.74
N LEU A 37 -17.54 11.54 -0.57
CA LEU A 37 -18.51 12.41 -1.23
C LEU A 37 -18.26 12.46 -2.74
N PRO A 38 -19.32 12.40 -3.57
CA PRO A 38 -19.17 12.50 -5.01
C PRO A 38 -18.66 13.88 -5.42
N GLY A 39 -17.80 13.92 -6.43
CA GLY A 39 -17.27 15.16 -7.01
C GLY A 39 -16.20 15.83 -6.15
N ILE A 40 -15.60 15.11 -5.21
CA ILE A 40 -14.51 15.63 -4.40
C ILE A 40 -13.21 15.67 -5.20
N ASP A 41 -12.45 16.75 -5.07
CA ASP A 41 -11.13 16.85 -5.68
C ASP A 41 -10.11 16.20 -4.74
N LEU A 42 -9.78 14.92 -5.00
CA LEU A 42 -8.86 14.13 -4.18
C LEU A 42 -7.49 14.81 -4.02
N ALA A 43 -7.01 15.55 -5.02
CA ALA A 43 -5.72 16.24 -4.95
C ALA A 43 -5.70 17.32 -3.85
N GLN A 44 -6.84 17.99 -3.59
CA GLN A 44 -6.94 18.99 -2.53
C GLN A 44 -6.83 18.39 -1.12
N TRP A 45 -7.13 17.10 -0.97
CA TRP A 45 -7.07 16.40 0.32
C TRP A 45 -5.70 15.84 0.67
N GLN A 46 -4.74 15.87 -0.26
CA GLN A 46 -3.38 15.38 -0.04
C GLN A 46 -2.74 15.92 1.26
N PRO A 47 -2.88 17.21 1.65
CA PRO A 47 -2.31 17.71 2.90
C PRO A 47 -2.86 17.05 4.17
N ALA A 48 -4.11 16.55 4.15
CA ALA A 48 -4.69 15.82 5.27
C ALA A 48 -4.47 14.29 5.16
N LEU A 49 -4.41 13.77 3.93
CA LEU A 49 -4.15 12.36 3.65
C LEU A 49 -2.72 11.93 4.02
N LEU A 50 -1.70 12.66 3.58
CA LEU A 50 -0.30 12.23 3.76
C LEU A 50 0.11 12.05 5.23
N PRO A 51 -0.23 12.97 6.16
CA PRO A 51 0.08 12.78 7.57
C PRO A 51 -0.55 11.50 8.15
N PHE A 52 -1.76 11.16 7.71
CA PHE A 52 -2.44 9.94 8.13
C PHE A 52 -1.78 8.70 7.54
N LEU A 53 -1.53 8.68 6.22
CA LEU A 53 -0.87 7.57 5.54
C LEU A 53 0.55 7.31 6.11
N GLY A 54 1.22 8.35 6.60
CA GLY A 54 2.55 8.27 7.20
C GLY A 54 2.58 7.71 8.62
N ASN A 55 1.42 7.43 9.23
CA ASN A 55 1.30 6.96 10.61
C ASN A 55 0.44 5.69 10.69
N PRO A 56 1.02 4.50 10.44
CA PRO A 56 0.28 3.22 10.43
C PRO A 56 -0.02 2.69 11.84
N SER A 57 -0.23 3.56 12.83
CA SER A 57 -0.59 3.16 14.20
C SER A 57 -2.01 2.57 14.28
N ASP A 58 -2.93 3.08 13.48
CA ASP A 58 -4.28 2.53 13.31
C ASP A 58 -4.38 1.82 11.95
N ARG A 59 -3.98 0.54 11.94
CA ARG A 59 -3.96 -0.31 10.73
C ARG A 59 -5.34 -0.43 10.09
N ALA A 60 -6.38 -0.57 10.91
CA ALA A 60 -7.75 -0.71 10.44
C ALA A 60 -8.27 0.58 9.78
N ALA A 61 -8.01 1.74 10.37
CA ALA A 61 -8.38 3.01 9.76
C ALA A 61 -7.56 3.29 8.49
N LEU A 62 -6.28 2.92 8.49
CA LEU A 62 -5.42 3.06 7.31
C LEU A 62 -5.95 2.23 6.13
N ALA A 63 -6.32 0.97 6.36
CA ALA A 63 -6.95 0.12 5.36
C ALA A 63 -8.26 0.72 4.82
N ARG A 64 -9.14 1.23 5.71
CA ARG A 64 -10.39 1.87 5.28
C ARG A 64 -10.17 3.10 4.41
N ILE A 65 -9.24 3.98 4.78
CA ILE A 65 -8.93 5.18 3.99
C ILE A 65 -8.33 4.80 2.64
N LEU A 66 -7.41 3.83 2.60
CA LEU A 66 -6.86 3.33 1.35
C LEU A 66 -7.97 2.83 0.43
N ASN A 67 -8.89 1.99 0.92
CA ASN A 67 -10.01 1.48 0.11
C ASN A 67 -10.93 2.61 -0.39
N VAL A 68 -11.20 3.64 0.44
CA VAL A 68 -11.98 4.80 0.01
C VAL A 68 -11.26 5.57 -1.10
N VAL A 69 -9.95 5.74 -0.99
CA VAL A 69 -9.13 6.41 -2.01
C VAL A 69 -9.06 5.58 -3.30
N SER A 70 -8.85 4.26 -3.19
CA SER A 70 -8.82 3.33 -4.33
C SER A 70 -10.14 3.30 -5.10
N ALA A 71 -11.27 3.41 -4.40
CA ALA A 71 -12.60 3.47 -5.00
C ALA A 71 -12.90 4.80 -5.70
N HIS A 72 -12.02 5.80 -5.60
CA HIS A 72 -12.23 7.10 -6.24
C HIS A 72 -12.06 6.98 -7.77
N PRO A 73 -13.11 7.25 -8.57
CA PRO A 73 -13.12 6.93 -10.01
C PRO A 73 -12.07 7.71 -10.81
N ASP A 74 -11.71 8.90 -10.34
CA ASP A 74 -10.73 9.75 -11.03
C ASP A 74 -9.27 9.38 -10.72
N LEU A 75 -9.00 8.61 -9.66
CA LEU A 75 -7.63 8.33 -9.20
C LEU A 75 -6.71 7.75 -10.31
N PRO A 76 -7.13 6.75 -11.12
CA PRO A 76 -6.33 6.23 -12.22
C PRO A 76 -5.92 7.28 -13.26
N PHE A 77 -6.72 8.35 -13.39
CA PHE A 77 -6.58 9.37 -14.43
C PHE A 77 -5.83 10.61 -13.95
N ILE A 78 -5.60 10.76 -12.64
CA ILE A 78 -4.81 11.85 -12.06
C ILE A 78 -3.37 11.35 -11.86
N GLU A 79 -2.62 11.22 -12.95
CA GLU A 79 -1.30 10.56 -12.99
C GLU A 79 -0.33 11.07 -11.91
N ASN A 80 -0.20 12.40 -11.76
CA ASN A 80 0.70 13.00 -10.77
C ASN A 80 0.32 12.59 -9.35
N LEU A 81 -0.97 12.61 -9.01
CA LEU A 81 -1.45 12.23 -7.69
C LEU A 81 -1.24 10.73 -7.44
N ALA A 82 -1.56 9.89 -8.41
CA ALA A 82 -1.34 8.44 -8.32
C ALA A 82 0.14 8.11 -8.10
N VAL A 83 1.05 8.75 -8.84
CA VAL A 83 2.50 8.58 -8.71
C VAL A 83 3.00 9.11 -7.35
N ASP A 84 2.55 10.28 -6.92
CA ASP A 84 2.97 10.89 -5.65
C ASP A 84 2.50 10.06 -4.44
N LEU A 85 1.26 9.58 -4.46
CA LEU A 85 0.74 8.69 -3.42
C LEU A 85 1.48 7.35 -3.40
N ASN A 86 1.72 6.71 -4.55
CA ASN A 86 2.54 5.49 -4.62
C ASN A 86 3.94 5.71 -4.07
N THR A 87 4.57 6.84 -4.42
CA THR A 87 5.91 7.19 -3.94
C THR A 87 5.91 7.33 -2.42
N PHE A 88 4.92 8.02 -1.87
CA PHE A 88 4.77 8.21 -0.43
C PHE A 88 4.52 6.88 0.29
N LEU A 89 3.57 6.07 -0.18
CA LEU A 89 3.25 4.77 0.40
C LEU A 89 4.47 3.84 0.37
N ALA A 90 5.12 3.70 -0.78
CA ALA A 90 6.29 2.85 -0.92
C ALA A 90 7.46 3.28 -0.01
N SER A 91 7.70 4.59 0.09
CA SER A 91 8.88 5.14 0.77
C SER A 91 8.68 5.28 2.28
N ILE A 92 7.45 5.54 2.73
CA ILE A 92 7.13 5.86 4.13
C ILE A 92 6.30 4.74 4.73
N THR A 93 5.06 4.56 4.25
CA THR A 93 4.07 3.67 4.85
C THR A 93 4.52 2.22 4.83
N CYS A 94 4.86 1.68 3.65
CA CYS A 94 5.34 0.32 3.48
C CYS A 94 6.65 0.09 4.24
N SER A 95 7.54 1.08 4.31
CA SER A 95 8.78 0.95 5.09
C SER A 95 8.51 0.77 6.59
N VAL A 96 7.56 1.52 7.15
CA VAL A 96 7.20 1.40 8.58
C VAL A 96 6.51 0.07 8.84
N ILE A 97 5.54 -0.30 8.01
CA ILE A 97 4.83 -1.59 8.10
C ILE A 97 5.82 -2.75 8.01
N MET A 98 6.80 -2.65 7.09
CA MET A 98 7.77 -3.72 6.90
C MET A 98 8.65 -3.95 8.14
N GLU A 99 9.06 -2.88 8.84
CA GLU A 99 9.83 -3.02 10.07
C GLU A 99 8.98 -3.66 11.18
N GLN A 100 7.72 -3.28 11.31
CA GLN A 100 6.81 -3.86 12.30
C GLN A 100 6.57 -5.36 12.01
N LEU A 101 6.28 -5.69 10.76
CA LEU A 101 6.12 -7.07 10.29
C LEU A 101 7.40 -7.89 10.48
N ARG A 102 8.59 -7.30 10.27
CA ARG A 102 9.87 -7.97 10.54
C ARG A 102 10.02 -8.32 12.03
N MET A 103 9.56 -7.46 12.92
CA MET A 103 9.60 -7.75 14.36
C MET A 103 8.62 -8.87 14.72
N LEU A 104 7.43 -8.86 14.11
CA LEU A 104 6.42 -9.91 14.27
C LEU A 104 6.90 -11.26 13.71
N SER A 105 7.57 -11.28 12.55
CA SER A 105 8.07 -12.52 11.93
C SER A 105 9.20 -13.17 12.73
N LYS A 106 10.03 -12.40 13.45
CA LYS A 106 11.02 -12.96 14.37
C LYS A 106 10.38 -13.72 15.53
N GLN A 107 9.21 -13.27 15.98
CA GLN A 107 8.48 -13.93 17.05
C GLN A 107 7.90 -15.27 16.61
N HIS A 108 7.71 -15.49 15.30
CA HIS A 108 7.10 -16.69 14.74
C HIS A 108 7.69 -18.00 15.28
N SER A 109 9.02 -18.11 15.35
CA SER A 109 9.71 -19.31 15.87
C SER A 109 9.59 -19.52 17.38
N GLU A 110 9.09 -18.53 18.12
CA GLU A 110 8.96 -18.51 19.57
C GLU A 110 7.50 -18.57 20.04
N ILE A 111 6.54 -18.68 19.11
CA ILE A 111 5.11 -18.71 19.42
C ILE A 111 4.75 -20.02 20.14
N SER A 112 4.27 -19.89 21.36
CA SER A 112 3.58 -20.97 22.08
C SER A 112 2.15 -21.16 21.54
N GLU A 113 1.55 -22.34 21.76
CA GLU A 113 0.14 -22.56 21.40
C GLU A 113 -0.82 -21.54 22.06
N GLU A 114 -0.51 -21.10 23.28
CA GLU A 114 -1.30 -20.13 24.05
C GLU A 114 -1.28 -18.73 23.44
N SER A 115 -0.16 -18.33 22.82
CA SER A 115 0.01 -17.03 22.16
C SER A 115 -0.37 -17.04 20.68
N ARG A 116 -0.56 -18.22 20.07
CA ARG A 116 -0.85 -18.37 18.64
C ARG A 116 -2.10 -17.60 18.20
N ALA A 117 -3.18 -17.65 18.99
CA ALA A 117 -4.42 -16.96 18.64
C ALA A 117 -4.23 -15.43 18.55
N GLY A 118 -3.47 -14.83 19.48
CA GLY A 118 -3.14 -13.40 19.44
C GLY A 118 -2.25 -13.04 18.26
N TYR A 119 -1.27 -13.88 17.93
CA TYR A 119 -0.43 -13.68 16.76
C TYR A 119 -1.22 -13.72 15.45
N ILE A 120 -2.12 -14.70 15.28
CA ILE A 120 -2.97 -14.80 14.09
C ILE A 120 -3.91 -13.59 13.98
N ALA A 121 -4.50 -13.14 15.09
CA ALA A 121 -5.33 -11.92 15.09
C ALA A 121 -4.53 -10.68 14.69
N GLU A 122 -3.27 -10.55 15.14
CA GLU A 122 -2.40 -9.47 14.71
C GLU A 122 -2.03 -9.57 13.22
N LEU A 123 -1.76 -10.78 12.72
CA LEU A 123 -1.55 -11.02 11.28
C LEU A 123 -2.78 -10.67 10.45
N GLU A 124 -3.98 -10.94 10.94
CA GLU A 124 -5.24 -10.61 10.24
C GLU A 124 -5.35 -9.11 10.00
N GLU A 125 -5.03 -8.28 11.01
CA GLU A 125 -5.02 -6.81 10.86
C GLU A 125 -4.00 -6.34 9.81
N TYR A 126 -2.82 -6.96 9.76
CA TYR A 126 -1.85 -6.66 8.71
C TYR A 126 -2.30 -7.15 7.34
N GLY A 127 -2.92 -8.33 7.26
CA GLY A 127 -3.46 -8.89 6.02
C GLY A 127 -4.47 -7.95 5.38
N LEU A 128 -5.40 -7.40 6.18
CA LEU A 128 -6.38 -6.41 5.71
C LEU A 128 -5.70 -5.12 5.19
N LEU A 129 -4.68 -4.64 5.89
CA LEU A 129 -3.93 -3.45 5.46
C LEU A 129 -3.11 -3.71 4.19
N VAL A 130 -2.46 -4.86 4.07
CA VAL A 130 -1.70 -5.25 2.88
C VAL A 130 -2.63 -5.42 1.68
N ALA A 131 -3.79 -6.05 1.87
CA ALA A 131 -4.80 -6.17 0.81
C ALA A 131 -5.28 -4.79 0.33
N ALA A 132 -5.54 -3.85 1.25
CA ALA A 132 -5.89 -2.47 0.90
C ALA A 132 -4.78 -1.73 0.14
N LEU A 133 -3.51 -1.98 0.50
CA LEU A 133 -2.36 -1.48 -0.25
C LEU A 133 -2.28 -2.10 -1.65
N ALA A 134 -2.55 -3.41 -1.77
CA ALA A 134 -2.55 -4.10 -3.06
C ALA A 134 -3.65 -3.58 -3.99
N GLU A 135 -4.86 -3.34 -3.45
CA GLU A 135 -5.99 -2.75 -4.17
C GLU A 135 -5.69 -1.30 -4.60
N PHE A 136 -5.08 -0.50 -3.72
CA PHE A 136 -4.63 0.84 -4.10
C PHE A 136 -3.63 0.81 -5.26
N VAL A 137 -2.65 -0.10 -5.20
CA VAL A 137 -1.65 -0.22 -6.26
C VAL A 137 -2.29 -0.75 -7.53
N GLU A 138 -3.22 -1.71 -7.49
CA GLU A 138 -3.95 -2.19 -8.67
C GLU A 138 -4.56 -1.03 -9.47
N VAL A 139 -5.25 -0.13 -8.79
CA VAL A 139 -5.93 1.03 -9.41
C VAL A 139 -4.93 2.06 -9.97
N THR A 140 -3.69 2.06 -9.47
CA THR A 140 -2.69 3.08 -9.77
C THR A 140 -1.42 2.56 -10.46
N ILE A 141 -1.36 1.26 -10.80
CA ILE A 141 -0.15 0.65 -11.34
C ILE A 141 0.14 1.15 -12.76
N SER A 142 -0.88 1.38 -13.58
CA SER A 142 -0.74 1.95 -14.92
C SER A 142 -0.08 3.34 -14.92
N PRO A 143 -0.63 4.35 -14.21
CA PRO A 143 0.03 5.66 -14.13
C PRO A 143 1.40 5.59 -13.43
N LEU A 144 1.59 4.69 -12.46
CA LEU A 144 2.90 4.47 -11.84
C LEU A 144 3.95 4.01 -12.87
N LEU A 145 3.62 3.01 -13.70
CA LEU A 145 4.52 2.49 -14.72
C LEU A 145 4.85 3.54 -15.77
N MET A 146 3.87 4.34 -16.18
CA MET A 146 4.10 5.50 -17.06
C MET A 146 5.03 6.52 -16.42
N GLY A 147 4.82 6.86 -15.15
CA GLY A 147 5.71 7.74 -14.38
C GLY A 147 7.14 7.20 -14.26
N CYS A 148 7.31 5.87 -14.07
CA CYS A 148 8.61 5.21 -14.07
C CYS A 148 9.33 5.36 -15.41
N VAL A 149 8.58 5.25 -16.53
CA VAL A 149 9.11 5.41 -17.88
C VAL A 149 9.60 6.82 -18.13
N GLU A 150 8.77 7.81 -17.81
CA GLU A 150 9.05 9.23 -18.05
C GLU A 150 10.24 9.71 -17.21
N LYS A 151 10.26 9.34 -15.92
CA LYS A 151 11.32 9.73 -14.98
C LYS A 151 12.57 8.87 -15.11
N ARG A 152 12.55 7.80 -15.93
CA ARG A 152 13.62 6.78 -16.04
C ARG A 152 14.07 6.27 -14.68
N SER A 153 13.11 5.98 -13.81
CA SER A 153 13.37 5.52 -12.45
C SER A 153 12.37 4.43 -12.08
N THR A 154 12.88 3.30 -11.66
CA THR A 154 12.09 2.14 -11.21
C THR A 154 12.06 2.02 -9.69
N GLU A 155 12.56 3.02 -8.95
CA GLU A 155 12.79 2.92 -7.51
C GLU A 155 11.49 2.67 -6.72
N VAL A 156 10.41 3.39 -7.05
CA VAL A 156 9.11 3.20 -6.38
C VAL A 156 8.56 1.80 -6.64
N LEU A 157 8.59 1.34 -7.89
CA LEU A 157 8.19 -0.02 -8.25
C LEU A 157 9.05 -1.06 -7.53
N ARG A 158 10.37 -0.85 -7.43
CA ARG A 158 11.30 -1.73 -6.72
C ARG A 158 10.96 -1.83 -5.23
N LEU A 159 10.64 -0.71 -4.58
CA LEU A 159 10.23 -0.67 -3.17
C LEU A 159 8.92 -1.45 -2.95
N LEU A 160 7.91 -1.23 -3.80
CA LEU A 160 6.64 -1.96 -3.74
C LEU A 160 6.84 -3.47 -3.96
N CYS A 161 7.59 -3.86 -5.00
CA CYS A 161 7.92 -5.26 -5.25
C CYS A 161 8.64 -5.90 -4.05
N THR A 162 9.60 -5.19 -3.44
CA THR A 162 10.34 -5.70 -2.26
C THR A 162 9.40 -5.90 -1.07
N PHE A 163 8.46 -4.97 -0.86
CA PHE A 163 7.47 -5.06 0.20
C PHE A 163 6.54 -6.26 -0.01
N PHE A 164 5.88 -6.36 -1.16
CA PHE A 164 4.93 -7.44 -1.44
C PHE A 164 5.61 -8.81 -1.54
N GLU A 165 6.86 -8.88 -1.98
CA GLU A 165 7.66 -10.10 -1.93
C GLU A 165 7.85 -10.60 -0.50
N LYS A 166 8.13 -9.70 0.45
CA LYS A 166 8.28 -10.09 1.86
C LYS A 166 6.98 -10.58 2.48
N ILE A 167 5.84 -10.07 2.02
CA ILE A 167 4.53 -10.61 2.41
C ILE A 167 4.34 -12.00 1.82
N SER A 168 4.56 -12.18 0.50
CA SER A 168 4.39 -13.48 -0.17
C SER A 168 5.30 -14.58 0.38
N LEU A 169 6.42 -14.20 1.00
CA LEU A 169 7.40 -15.10 1.62
C LEU A 169 7.28 -15.12 3.15
N TRP A 170 6.09 -14.89 3.67
CA TRP A 170 5.86 -14.94 5.12
C TRP A 170 6.24 -16.32 5.68
N PRO A 171 6.94 -16.38 6.83
CA PRO A 171 7.31 -17.66 7.43
C PRO A 171 6.08 -18.40 7.95
N GLY A 172 6.04 -19.71 7.67
CA GLY A 172 5.01 -20.63 8.15
C GLY A 172 4.21 -21.26 7.01
N ILE A 173 3.40 -22.26 7.36
CA ILE A 173 2.50 -22.94 6.43
C ILE A 173 1.16 -22.20 6.36
N TYR A 174 0.82 -21.61 5.22
CA TYR A 174 -0.51 -21.07 4.95
C TYR A 174 -1.58 -22.18 4.84
N PRO A 175 -2.82 -22.02 5.35
CA PRO A 175 -3.33 -20.96 6.23
C PRO A 175 -3.25 -21.36 7.73
N ILE A 176 -2.33 -22.26 8.10
CA ILE A 176 -2.29 -22.91 9.41
C ILE A 176 -1.48 -22.07 10.41
N GLU A 177 -0.29 -21.65 10.00
CA GLU A 177 0.67 -20.93 10.84
C GLU A 177 0.73 -19.43 10.49
N GLU A 178 0.22 -19.06 9.32
CA GLU A 178 0.11 -17.70 8.83
C GLU A 178 -1.07 -17.54 7.86
N ILE A 179 -1.53 -16.30 7.65
CA ILE A 179 -2.73 -15.95 6.87
C ILE A 179 -2.56 -14.68 6.02
N VAL A 180 -1.31 -14.27 5.72
CA VAL A 180 -1.02 -12.96 5.09
C VAL A 180 -0.35 -13.08 3.73
N SER A 181 0.24 -14.22 3.39
CA SER A 181 1.03 -14.37 2.16
C SER A 181 0.21 -14.20 0.87
N ASP A 182 -1.10 -14.47 0.91
CA ASP A 182 -2.06 -14.29 -0.19
C ASP A 182 -2.47 -12.83 -0.41
N ALA A 183 -2.33 -11.96 0.59
CA ALA A 183 -2.73 -10.55 0.50
C ALA A 183 -2.00 -9.76 -0.60
N ALA A 184 -0.86 -10.26 -1.07
CA ALA A 184 -0.08 -9.68 -2.17
C ALA A 184 -0.55 -10.11 -3.57
N GLU A 185 -1.48 -11.05 -3.70
CA GLU A 185 -1.88 -11.63 -4.99
C GLU A 185 -2.37 -10.57 -6.00
N MET A 186 -3.26 -9.68 -5.54
CA MET A 186 -3.85 -8.63 -6.36
C MET A 186 -2.80 -7.71 -6.98
N PHE A 187 -1.79 -7.31 -6.19
CA PHE A 187 -0.67 -6.53 -6.68
C PHE A 187 0.09 -7.25 -7.79
N TRP A 188 0.44 -8.53 -7.59
CA TRP A 188 1.20 -9.29 -8.59
C TRP A 188 0.42 -9.52 -9.88
N ASN A 189 -0.89 -9.75 -9.78
CA ASN A 189 -1.77 -9.90 -10.94
C ASN A 189 -1.86 -8.59 -11.72
N ALA A 190 -2.14 -7.47 -11.05
CA ALA A 190 -2.25 -6.15 -11.69
C ALA A 190 -0.93 -5.73 -12.35
N LEU A 191 0.20 -5.90 -11.66
CA LEU A 191 1.52 -5.62 -12.22
C LEU A 191 1.81 -6.48 -13.45
N ARG A 192 1.50 -7.78 -13.42
CA ARG A 192 1.69 -8.67 -14.58
C ARG A 192 0.86 -8.19 -15.77
N GLU A 193 -0.41 -7.89 -15.56
CA GLU A 193 -1.34 -7.48 -16.61
C GLU A 193 -0.89 -6.18 -17.28
N ASP A 194 -0.50 -5.18 -16.49
CA ASP A 194 -0.02 -3.92 -17.04
C ASP A 194 1.37 -4.00 -17.67
N LEU A 195 2.26 -4.86 -17.18
CA LEU A 195 3.52 -5.12 -17.87
C LEU A 195 3.34 -5.79 -19.23
N LEU A 196 2.31 -6.62 -19.37
CA LEU A 196 1.92 -7.23 -20.64
C LEU A 196 1.26 -6.20 -21.57
N SER A 197 0.43 -5.30 -21.04
CA SER A 197 -0.20 -4.24 -21.83
C SER A 197 0.82 -3.22 -22.36
N LEU A 198 1.92 -3.00 -21.64
CA LEU A 198 3.06 -2.20 -22.11
C LEU A 198 3.75 -2.82 -23.35
N VAL A 199 3.65 -4.13 -23.57
CA VAL A 199 4.18 -4.84 -24.76
C VAL A 199 3.35 -4.42 -25.99
N GLY A 200 3.76 -3.36 -26.68
CA GLY A 200 3.06 -2.83 -27.86
C GLY A 200 2.61 -1.37 -27.72
N SER A 201 2.84 -0.78 -26.54
CA SER A 201 2.70 0.66 -26.34
C SER A 201 3.78 1.46 -27.07
N ARG A 202 3.59 2.78 -27.23
CA ARG A 202 4.56 3.70 -27.85
C ARG A 202 5.82 3.94 -26.98
N VAL A 203 5.97 3.22 -25.86
CA VAL A 203 7.08 3.35 -24.92
C VAL A 203 8.35 2.72 -25.48
N SER A 204 9.49 3.38 -25.26
CA SER A 204 10.81 2.92 -25.73
C SER A 204 11.17 1.51 -25.22
N GLU A 205 11.70 0.67 -26.12
CA GLU A 205 12.05 -0.73 -25.85
C GLU A 205 13.12 -0.89 -24.74
N SER A 206 14.02 0.08 -24.56
CA SER A 206 15.03 0.06 -23.49
C SER A 206 14.40 0.17 -22.10
N VAL A 207 13.39 1.03 -21.97
CA VAL A 207 12.68 1.27 -20.71
C VAL A 207 11.78 0.08 -20.38
N GLN A 208 11.11 -0.49 -21.39
CA GLN A 208 10.35 -1.74 -21.20
C GLN A 208 11.24 -2.88 -20.68
N LYS A 209 12.48 -2.99 -21.19
CA LYS A 209 13.44 -4.02 -20.73
C LYS A 209 13.85 -3.81 -19.28
N GLU A 210 14.07 -2.57 -18.85
CA GLU A 210 14.48 -2.26 -17.48
C GLU A 210 13.37 -2.57 -16.46
N VAL A 211 12.14 -2.13 -16.74
CA VAL A 211 10.97 -2.42 -15.89
C VAL A 211 10.70 -3.93 -15.83
N ARG A 212 10.75 -4.64 -16.97
CA ARG A 212 10.59 -6.11 -17.00
C ARG A 212 11.72 -6.84 -16.30
N PHE A 213 12.96 -6.36 -16.40
CA PHE A 213 14.09 -6.98 -15.71
C PHE A 213 13.95 -6.85 -14.20
N GLY A 214 13.52 -5.69 -13.70
CA GLY A 214 13.17 -5.49 -12.28
C GLY A 214 12.08 -6.45 -11.82
N PHE A 215 10.99 -6.58 -12.58
CA PHE A 215 9.90 -7.51 -12.30
C PHE A 215 10.32 -8.98 -12.33
N MET A 216 11.05 -9.40 -13.36
CA MET A 216 11.49 -10.79 -13.51
C MET A 216 12.43 -11.21 -12.39
N ASN A 217 13.24 -10.29 -11.84
CA ASN A 217 14.06 -10.59 -10.67
C ASN A 217 13.22 -10.78 -9.40
N ALA A 218 12.21 -9.92 -9.18
CA ALA A 218 11.28 -10.06 -8.05
C ALA A 218 10.46 -11.36 -8.14
N LEU A 219 9.86 -11.64 -9.30
CA LEU A 219 9.10 -12.88 -9.52
C LEU A 219 9.95 -14.15 -9.37
N ARG A 220 11.17 -14.14 -9.91
CA ARG A 220 12.04 -15.34 -9.91
C ARG A 220 12.55 -15.67 -8.51
N PHE A 221 12.61 -14.69 -7.62
CA PHE A 221 12.93 -14.90 -6.21
C PHE A 221 11.69 -15.38 -5.45
N SER A 222 10.56 -14.69 -5.59
CA SER A 222 9.28 -15.05 -4.97
C SER A 222 8.80 -16.49 -5.32
N PHE A 223 8.85 -16.89 -6.59
CA PHE A 223 8.37 -18.23 -7.02
C PHE A 223 9.39 -19.37 -6.87
N LYS A 224 10.67 -19.07 -6.58
CA LYS A 224 11.65 -20.13 -6.27
C LYS A 224 11.52 -20.63 -4.84
N GLU A 225 11.14 -19.77 -3.91
CA GLU A 225 10.91 -20.16 -2.51
C GLU A 225 9.55 -20.85 -2.30
N VAL A 226 8.52 -20.49 -3.08
CA VAL A 226 7.19 -21.14 -3.05
C VAL A 226 7.22 -22.60 -3.57
N ARG A 227 8.31 -23.06 -4.20
CA ARG A 227 8.39 -24.42 -4.80
C ARG A 227 8.78 -25.55 -3.85
N PHE A 228 9.04 -25.29 -2.58
CA PHE A 228 9.35 -26.35 -1.61
C PHE A 228 8.82 -26.00 -0.21
N LEU A 229 7.50 -25.99 -0.06
CA LEU A 229 6.80 -26.37 1.16
C LEU A 229 5.75 -27.43 0.80
#